data_AF-A0A7W8VF01-F1
#
_entry.id   AF-A0A7W8VF01-F1
#
_cell.length_a   1.000
_cell.length_b   1.000
_cell.length_c   1.000
_cell.angle_alpha   90.00
_cell.angle_beta   90.00
_cell.angle_gamma   90.00
#
_symmetry.space_group_name_H-M   'P 1'
#
loop_
_entity.id
_entity.type
_entity.pdbx_description
1 polymer ?
#
loop_
_entity_poly.entity_id
_entity_poly.type
_entity_poly.pdbx_seq_one_letter_code
_entity_poly.pdbx_strand_id
1 'polypeptide(L)'
;MPRPNKYVSRSDLGWGPSPASGANPTKGLVIHYDSSETRLGEKAHSACVTYWNNTRDFHTGPSRGWVDIGYCVDEETEILTENGWRGFADIAEGDLVLTLDHGTGLSRWQPLLAVNVFPAMRRELIRMEGSCHSSLTTPGHRWPVERRNGGARTVPERCWTTTGSLGARDRIPLAAPCSDLPGEPKYSDELVELVALLRDEDHTAEAEVILRRSEEAPAGEERIRAALYGLFGPPGIPSPRPGAGSDGAPRWWEARSGGLAEFRLSSGAGRALLEHAPGGVPEYGFLRALTRAQLALFIEAALRGEGVRPGAAAAIRRKSRAAAEAFQFAAVLAGHPASLRRCPSVSKNGRGTWRVELLPESRLAPGSAASRGSAFTVAREPYQGRIWCPTTPDGTWLARRAGTVYFTGNSFFACPHGYVFEGRGLKKTQAAQPGGNSTYYSCTLAGGPSEDPSVEQIEAVRQLRAWLMEQSVAGTVKGHRDFISTSCPGDKAYALVKDGTFSKPPGSGSLEDDMVGLREGDSGERVKFLQELLVKAGHSVGESGIDGDYGPATSKAVLAARKAEGSQQDFGDRITGAAAKQIMSQFIKAHI
;
A
#
# COMPACT_ATOMS: atom_id res chain seq x y z
N MET A 1 31.81 4.14 -0.03
CA MET A 1 31.82 3.28 1.17
C MET A 1 31.14 1.98 0.83
N PRO A 2 31.63 0.82 1.30
CA PRO A 2 30.85 -0.42 1.22
C PRO A 2 29.53 -0.29 2.00
N ARG A 3 28.59 -1.21 1.72
CA ARG A 3 27.44 -1.51 2.61
C ARG A 3 27.96 -1.73 4.04
N PRO A 4 27.25 -1.32 5.12
CA PRO A 4 27.77 -1.41 6.48
C PRO A 4 28.38 -2.78 6.81
N ASN A 5 29.53 -2.78 7.48
CA ASN A 5 30.36 -4.00 7.63
C ASN A 5 29.61 -5.13 8.38
N LYS A 6 28.65 -4.73 9.23
CA LYS A 6 27.73 -5.57 10.01
C LYS A 6 26.27 -5.45 9.51
N TYR A 7 26.06 -5.35 8.20
CA TYR A 7 24.72 -5.31 7.60
C TYR A 7 24.12 -6.71 7.48
N VAL A 8 22.97 -6.93 8.10
CA VAL A 8 22.15 -8.13 8.00
C VAL A 8 20.99 -7.86 7.04
N SER A 9 21.06 -8.42 5.85
CA SER A 9 20.02 -8.32 4.83
C SER A 9 18.82 -9.22 5.15
N ARG A 10 17.71 -9.03 4.42
CA ARG A 10 16.54 -9.92 4.53
C ARG A 10 16.90 -11.39 4.27
N SER A 11 17.74 -11.66 3.26
CA SER A 11 18.25 -13.00 2.96
C SER A 11 19.07 -13.60 4.12
N ASP A 12 19.86 -12.80 4.83
CA ASP A 12 20.66 -13.27 5.97
C ASP A 12 19.77 -13.65 7.19
N LEU A 13 18.53 -13.15 7.22
CA LEU A 13 17.48 -13.52 8.18
C LEU A 13 16.59 -14.68 7.71
N GLY A 14 16.81 -15.21 6.51
CA GLY A 14 15.91 -16.18 5.87
C GLY A 14 14.58 -15.57 5.37
N TRP A 15 14.48 -14.24 5.27
CA TRP A 15 13.28 -13.54 4.82
C TRP A 15 13.29 -13.32 3.31
N GLY A 16 12.16 -13.59 2.65
CA GLY A 16 11.93 -13.20 1.25
C GLY A 16 11.93 -11.67 1.03
N PRO A 17 11.95 -11.21 -0.23
CA PRO A 17 11.92 -9.79 -0.59
C PRO A 17 10.78 -9.02 0.09
N SER A 18 10.94 -7.71 0.29
CA SER A 18 9.93 -6.97 1.06
C SER A 18 8.64 -6.70 0.26
N PRO A 19 7.45 -7.04 0.83
CA PRO A 19 6.13 -6.70 0.29
C PRO A 19 5.78 -5.21 0.46
N ALA A 20 6.74 -4.32 0.73
CA ALA A 20 6.47 -2.89 0.72
C ALA A 20 6.19 -2.31 -0.67
N SER A 21 5.34 -1.29 -0.68
CA SER A 21 5.25 -0.30 -1.76
C SER A 21 6.58 0.43 -1.97
N GLY A 22 6.93 0.71 -3.22
CA GLY A 22 8.12 1.49 -3.55
C GLY A 22 8.11 2.92 -2.97
N ALA A 23 9.29 3.52 -2.84
CA ALA A 23 9.50 4.96 -2.62
C ALA A 23 10.93 5.34 -3.02
N ASN A 24 11.25 6.63 -3.06
CA ASN A 24 12.64 7.10 -3.14
C ASN A 24 12.94 8.09 -2.01
N PRO A 25 13.24 7.63 -0.78
CA PRO A 25 13.43 8.49 0.38
C PRO A 25 14.79 9.20 0.37
N THR A 26 14.88 10.37 -0.27
CA THR A 26 16.13 11.10 -0.51
C THR A 26 16.47 12.21 0.48
N LYS A 27 15.64 12.48 1.50
CA LYS A 27 15.82 13.63 2.42
C LYS A 27 16.60 13.33 3.69
N GLY A 28 16.85 12.05 4.01
CA GLY A 28 17.70 11.66 5.15
C GLY A 28 17.22 10.41 5.89
N LEU A 29 17.68 10.30 7.14
CA LEU A 29 17.38 9.21 8.07
C LEU A 29 16.60 9.72 9.29
N VAL A 30 15.60 8.97 9.74
CA VAL A 30 14.87 9.25 10.99
C VAL A 30 15.18 8.19 12.03
N ILE A 31 15.63 8.63 13.19
CA ILE A 31 15.89 7.81 14.36
C ILE A 31 14.60 7.60 15.15
N HIS A 32 14.37 6.36 15.56
CA HIS A 32 13.31 5.94 16.48
C HIS A 32 13.90 5.13 17.64
N TYR A 33 13.13 4.91 18.71
CA TYR A 33 13.45 3.97 19.80
C TYR A 33 12.40 2.87 19.85
N ASP A 34 12.67 1.76 20.54
CA ASP A 34 11.64 0.77 20.85
C ASP A 34 10.80 1.21 22.06
N SER A 35 9.50 0.94 22.02
CA SER A 35 8.51 1.38 23.02
C SER A 35 8.72 0.85 24.45
N SER A 36 9.74 0.02 24.68
CA SER A 36 10.11 -0.59 25.96
C SER A 36 11.63 -0.75 26.07
N GLU A 37 12.19 -0.70 27.28
CA GLU A 37 13.60 -1.05 27.51
C GLU A 37 13.84 -2.53 27.14
N THR A 38 14.83 -2.78 26.28
CA THR A 38 15.11 -4.08 25.66
C THR A 38 16.26 -4.83 26.32
N ARG A 39 17.22 -4.10 26.90
CA ARG A 39 18.50 -4.60 27.45
C ARG A 39 19.21 -5.51 26.46
N LEU A 40 19.25 -5.12 25.19
CA LEU A 40 19.89 -5.92 24.13
C LEU A 40 21.40 -5.73 24.05
N GLY A 41 21.95 -4.66 24.64
CA GLY A 41 23.41 -4.51 24.85
C GLY A 41 23.98 -5.39 25.95
N GLU A 42 23.17 -5.84 26.91
CA GLU A 42 23.57 -6.73 28.03
C GLU A 42 23.65 -8.22 27.62
N LYS A 43 23.38 -8.56 26.35
CA LYS A 43 23.12 -9.93 25.86
C LYS A 43 23.99 -10.21 24.65
N ALA A 44 24.26 -11.47 24.32
CA ALA A 44 24.97 -11.80 23.07
C ALA A 44 24.19 -11.37 21.82
N HIS A 45 24.89 -11.05 20.72
CA HIS A 45 24.29 -10.55 19.47
C HIS A 45 23.15 -11.43 18.90
N SER A 46 23.19 -12.76 19.12
CA SER A 46 22.09 -13.67 18.75
C SER A 46 20.74 -13.25 19.35
N ALA A 47 20.72 -12.62 20.53
CA ALA A 47 19.51 -12.04 21.11
C ALA A 47 18.93 -10.89 20.28
N CYS A 48 19.75 -10.12 19.55
CA CYS A 48 19.26 -9.10 18.61
C CYS A 48 18.64 -9.74 17.36
N VAL A 49 19.21 -10.84 16.84
CA VAL A 49 18.65 -11.58 15.70
C VAL A 49 17.31 -12.21 16.08
N THR A 50 17.26 -12.90 17.22
CA THR A 50 16.02 -13.47 17.78
C THR A 50 15.00 -12.38 18.09
N TYR A 51 15.40 -11.26 18.70
CA TYR A 51 14.50 -10.12 18.90
C TYR A 51 13.95 -9.58 17.58
N TRP A 52 14.77 -9.44 16.54
CA TRP A 52 14.31 -8.86 15.28
C TRP A 52 13.41 -9.81 14.47
N ASN A 53 13.71 -11.11 14.47
CA ASN A 53 12.78 -12.14 14.00
C ASN A 53 11.47 -12.10 14.79
N ASN A 54 11.53 -12.18 16.11
CA ASN A 54 10.35 -12.08 16.98
C ASN A 54 9.60 -10.77 16.77
N THR A 55 10.26 -9.64 16.48
CA THR A 55 9.59 -8.36 16.21
C THR A 55 8.89 -8.38 14.86
N ARG A 56 9.47 -9.01 13.84
CA ARG A 56 8.75 -9.26 12.59
C ARG A 56 7.59 -10.21 12.85
N ASP A 57 7.79 -11.37 13.44
CA ASP A 57 6.77 -12.40 13.68
C ASP A 57 5.67 -11.96 14.67
N PHE A 58 5.97 -11.04 15.58
CA PHE A 58 5.00 -10.36 16.45
C PHE A 58 4.14 -9.37 15.67
N HIS A 59 4.70 -8.76 14.63
CA HIS A 59 3.99 -7.84 13.75
C HIS A 59 3.24 -8.57 12.63
N THR A 60 3.87 -9.50 11.89
CA THR A 60 3.29 -10.31 10.78
C THR A 60 2.42 -11.47 11.27
N GLY A 61 2.72 -12.02 12.45
CA GLY A 61 2.01 -13.15 13.04
C GLY A 61 0.66 -12.77 13.65
N PRO A 62 -0.09 -13.77 14.14
CA PRO A 62 -1.56 -13.69 14.25
C PRO A 62 -2.07 -12.47 15.00
N SER A 63 -1.56 -12.10 16.18
CA SER A 63 -2.14 -10.99 16.94
C SER A 63 -2.03 -9.62 16.24
N ARG A 64 -1.15 -9.43 15.24
CA ARG A 64 -0.94 -8.13 14.59
C ARG A 64 -0.95 -8.13 13.06
N GLY A 65 -0.61 -9.22 12.36
CA GLY A 65 -0.76 -9.46 10.90
C GLY A 65 -0.02 -8.57 9.87
N TRP A 66 0.70 -7.53 10.31
CA TRP A 66 1.37 -6.50 9.50
C TRP A 66 2.18 -7.07 8.32
N VAL A 67 1.78 -6.76 7.07
CA VAL A 67 2.24 -7.39 5.80
C VAL A 67 3.77 -7.52 5.64
N ASP A 68 4.45 -6.41 5.85
CA ASP A 68 5.45 -6.26 6.90
C ASP A 68 4.87 -5.09 7.74
N ILE A 69 5.59 -4.58 8.72
CA ILE A 69 5.17 -3.65 9.80
C ILE A 69 4.44 -2.32 9.37
N GLY A 70 3.14 -1.94 9.32
CA GLY A 70 1.78 -2.51 9.04
C GLY A 70 1.12 -1.88 7.77
N TYR A 71 -0.18 -1.52 7.57
CA TYR A 71 -1.43 -1.42 8.36
C TYR A 71 -2.71 -1.51 7.45
N CYS A 72 -3.90 -1.92 7.95
CA CYS A 72 -4.94 -2.65 7.15
C CYS A 72 -6.45 -2.27 7.33
N VAL A 73 -7.38 -2.98 6.61
CA VAL A 73 -8.87 -2.74 6.48
C VAL A 73 -9.74 -3.90 7.01
N ASP A 74 -11.07 -3.77 7.04
CA ASP A 74 -12.03 -4.75 7.59
C ASP A 74 -12.54 -5.88 6.64
N GLU A 75 -13.21 -6.90 7.19
CA GLU A 75 -13.74 -8.06 6.43
C GLU A 75 -14.82 -7.72 5.38
N GLU A 76 -15.59 -6.64 5.54
CA GLU A 76 -16.62 -6.26 4.55
C GLU A 76 -16.04 -5.49 3.36
N THR A 77 -14.73 -5.17 3.38
CA THR A 77 -14.05 -4.59 2.23
C THR A 77 -13.63 -5.69 1.25
N GLU A 78 -14.03 -5.53 -0.02
CA GLU A 78 -13.71 -6.35 -1.20
C GLU A 78 -12.62 -5.68 -2.06
N ILE A 79 -11.97 -6.40 -2.96
CA ILE A 79 -11.07 -5.88 -4.01
C ILE A 79 -11.64 -6.12 -5.42
N LEU A 80 -11.31 -5.24 -6.36
CA LEU A 80 -11.59 -5.48 -7.78
C LEU A 80 -10.54 -6.41 -8.40
N THR A 81 -10.96 -7.63 -8.75
CA THR A 81 -10.20 -8.57 -9.58
C THR A 81 -10.63 -8.46 -11.05
N GLU A 82 -9.85 -9.05 -11.96
CA GLU A 82 -10.19 -9.18 -13.38
C GLU A 82 -11.50 -9.97 -13.63
N ASN A 83 -11.96 -10.71 -12.62
CA ASN A 83 -13.14 -11.56 -12.60
C ASN A 83 -14.20 -11.02 -11.61
N GLY A 84 -14.22 -9.71 -11.38
CA GLY A 84 -15.19 -9.01 -10.55
C GLY A 84 -14.73 -8.76 -9.11
N TRP A 85 -15.67 -8.36 -8.27
CA TRP A 85 -15.42 -8.05 -6.86
C TRP A 85 -15.28 -9.32 -6.01
N ARG A 86 -14.27 -9.37 -5.15
CA ARG A 86 -13.97 -10.53 -4.30
C ARG A 86 -13.55 -10.13 -2.87
N GLY A 87 -13.88 -10.96 -1.89
CA GLY A 87 -13.37 -10.82 -0.53
C GLY A 87 -11.95 -11.39 -0.40
N PHE A 88 -11.31 -11.16 0.75
CA PHE A 88 -9.96 -11.68 1.05
C PHE A 88 -9.86 -13.22 1.11
N ALA A 89 -11.00 -13.92 1.17
CA ALA A 89 -11.07 -15.38 1.16
C ALA A 89 -11.11 -15.97 -0.26
N ASP A 90 -11.42 -15.15 -1.27
CA ASP A 90 -11.68 -15.58 -2.65
C ASP A 90 -10.55 -15.14 -3.62
N ILE A 91 -9.42 -14.68 -3.08
CA ILE A 91 -8.27 -14.14 -3.82
C ILE A 91 -6.96 -14.80 -3.40
N ALA A 92 -6.02 -14.90 -4.33
CA ALA A 92 -4.71 -15.51 -4.14
C ALA A 92 -3.57 -14.71 -4.79
N GLU A 93 -2.33 -15.08 -4.48
CA GLU A 93 -1.16 -14.54 -5.18
C GLU A 93 -1.21 -14.88 -6.68
N GLY A 94 -0.97 -13.88 -7.53
CA GLY A 94 -1.09 -13.97 -8.97
C GLY A 94 -2.41 -13.46 -9.56
N ASP A 95 -3.51 -13.39 -8.80
CA ASP A 95 -4.79 -12.83 -9.29
C ASP A 95 -4.58 -11.40 -9.83
N LEU A 96 -5.08 -11.10 -11.03
CA LEU A 96 -5.01 -9.73 -11.57
C LEU A 96 -6.02 -8.83 -10.84
N VAL A 97 -5.52 -7.76 -10.23
CA VAL A 97 -6.30 -6.77 -9.46
C VAL A 97 -6.10 -5.36 -10.00
N LEU A 98 -7.12 -4.52 -9.89
CA LEU A 98 -7.03 -3.14 -10.37
C LEU A 98 -6.32 -2.26 -9.33
N THR A 99 -5.27 -1.58 -9.75
CA THR A 99 -4.41 -0.71 -8.94
C THR A 99 -4.48 0.74 -9.43
N LEU A 100 -3.80 1.66 -8.75
CA LEU A 100 -3.65 3.06 -9.15
C LEU A 100 -2.16 3.42 -9.17
N ASP A 101 -1.62 3.70 -10.35
CA ASP A 101 -0.31 4.34 -10.46
C ASP A 101 -0.45 5.77 -9.92
N HIS A 102 -0.03 6.00 -8.68
CA HIS A 102 -0.17 7.31 -8.03
C HIS A 102 0.82 8.37 -8.57
N GLY A 103 1.72 7.98 -9.48
CA GLY A 103 2.52 8.91 -10.28
C GLY A 103 1.68 9.49 -11.43
N THR A 104 1.11 8.63 -12.28
CA THR A 104 0.34 9.04 -13.47
C THR A 104 -1.11 9.44 -13.14
N GLY A 105 -1.71 8.84 -12.12
CA GLY A 105 -3.11 8.94 -11.75
C GLY A 105 -4.06 8.08 -12.60
N LEU A 106 -3.52 7.09 -13.31
CA LEU A 106 -4.27 6.09 -14.09
C LEU A 106 -4.39 4.79 -13.30
N SER A 107 -5.49 4.06 -13.51
CA SER A 107 -5.61 2.69 -12.99
C SER A 107 -5.00 1.67 -13.94
N ARG A 108 -4.52 0.54 -13.41
CA ARG A 108 -3.94 -0.55 -14.20
C ARG A 108 -4.12 -1.91 -13.54
N TRP A 109 -4.12 -2.98 -14.32
CA TRP A 109 -4.14 -4.35 -13.80
C TRP A 109 -2.73 -4.76 -13.36
N GLN A 110 -2.60 -5.32 -12.16
CA GLN A 110 -1.34 -5.88 -11.67
C GLN A 110 -1.60 -7.22 -10.96
N PRO A 111 -0.64 -8.16 -10.99
CA PRO A 111 -0.73 -9.36 -10.19
C PRO A 111 -0.69 -9.02 -8.69
N LEU A 112 -1.60 -9.62 -7.94
CA LEU A 112 -1.65 -9.59 -6.49
C LEU A 112 -0.43 -10.32 -5.91
N LEU A 113 0.37 -9.63 -5.09
CA LEU A 113 1.66 -10.14 -4.58
C LEU A 113 1.60 -10.82 -3.21
N ALA A 114 0.54 -10.57 -2.44
CA ALA A 114 0.25 -11.24 -1.16
C ALA A 114 -1.17 -10.91 -0.69
N VAL A 115 -1.80 -11.84 0.05
CA VAL A 115 -3.10 -11.64 0.72
C VAL A 115 -2.91 -11.73 2.23
N ASN A 116 -2.72 -10.60 2.88
CA ASN A 116 -2.37 -10.56 4.30
C ASN A 116 -3.64 -10.52 5.14
N VAL A 117 -3.93 -11.59 5.88
CA VAL A 117 -5.16 -11.75 6.68
C VAL A 117 -4.83 -11.89 8.16
N PHE A 118 -5.51 -11.10 8.99
CA PHE A 118 -5.20 -10.88 10.39
C PHE A 118 -6.37 -11.42 11.22
N PRO A 119 -6.20 -12.34 12.17
CA PRO A 119 -7.32 -12.92 12.94
C PRO A 119 -8.18 -11.89 13.67
N ALA A 120 -9.41 -12.34 13.95
CA ALA A 120 -10.43 -11.62 14.68
C ALA A 120 -9.99 -11.35 16.13
N MET A 121 -9.96 -10.07 16.50
CA MET A 121 -9.77 -9.61 17.88
C MET A 121 -10.23 -8.17 18.02
N ARG A 122 -10.52 -7.74 19.25
CA ARG A 122 -10.96 -6.37 19.56
C ARG A 122 -9.87 -5.34 19.22
N ARG A 123 -10.20 -4.43 18.31
CA ARG A 123 -9.41 -3.25 17.90
C ARG A 123 -10.35 -2.04 17.78
N GLU A 124 -9.79 -0.84 17.66
CA GLU A 124 -10.55 0.33 17.23
C GLU A 124 -10.18 0.66 15.78
N LEU A 125 -11.20 0.80 14.93
CA LEU A 125 -11.08 1.23 13.54
C LEU A 125 -11.77 2.59 13.37
N ILE A 126 -11.49 3.28 12.26
CA ILE A 126 -12.20 4.49 11.87
C ILE A 126 -13.12 4.13 10.71
N ARG A 127 -14.44 4.32 10.89
CA ARG A 127 -15.41 4.29 9.79
C ARG A 127 -15.51 5.66 9.15
N MET A 128 -15.56 5.67 7.83
CA MET A 128 -15.99 6.81 7.02
C MET A 128 -17.19 6.35 6.20
N GLU A 129 -18.33 7.03 6.28
CA GLU A 129 -19.61 6.49 5.78
C GLU A 129 -20.54 7.59 5.27
N GLY A 130 -21.10 7.41 4.06
CA GLY A 130 -22.08 8.30 3.45
C GLY A 130 -22.59 7.83 2.08
N SER A 131 -23.17 8.75 1.29
CA SER A 131 -23.83 8.40 0.02
C SER A 131 -22.88 7.88 -1.07
N CYS A 132 -21.61 8.30 -1.07
CA CYS A 132 -20.63 8.01 -2.11
C CYS A 132 -19.44 7.14 -1.65
N HIS A 133 -19.31 6.85 -0.35
CA HIS A 133 -18.16 6.15 0.23
C HIS A 133 -18.50 5.51 1.59
N SER A 134 -18.10 4.26 1.76
CA SER A 134 -18.01 3.51 3.02
C SER A 134 -16.60 2.95 3.12
N SER A 135 -15.95 3.03 4.29
CA SER A 135 -14.68 2.33 4.55
C SER A 135 -14.46 2.19 6.05
N LEU A 136 -14.04 1.02 6.52
CA LEU A 136 -13.69 0.77 7.93
C LEU A 136 -12.22 0.32 8.00
N THR A 137 -11.34 1.18 8.52
CA THR A 137 -9.89 1.00 8.40
C THR A 137 -9.13 1.32 9.68
N THR A 138 -7.93 0.76 9.84
CA THR A 138 -7.06 1.09 10.99
C THR A 138 -6.58 2.56 10.91
N PRO A 139 -6.34 3.27 12.03
CA PRO A 139 -5.90 4.66 12.00
C PRO A 139 -4.58 4.92 11.23
N GLY A 140 -3.69 3.91 11.16
CA GLY A 140 -2.44 3.96 10.40
C GLY A 140 -2.55 3.55 8.92
N HIS A 141 -3.73 3.11 8.46
CA HIS A 141 -3.96 2.71 7.08
C HIS A 141 -3.72 3.90 6.14
N ARG A 142 -2.94 3.69 5.06
CA ARG A 142 -2.52 4.75 4.14
C ARG A 142 -3.58 5.02 3.07
N TRP A 143 -3.54 6.22 2.46
CA TRP A 143 -4.40 6.62 1.35
C TRP A 143 -3.59 7.40 0.31
N PRO A 144 -3.65 7.05 -0.99
CA PRO A 144 -3.24 7.94 -2.05
C PRO A 144 -4.30 9.04 -2.18
N VAL A 145 -3.89 10.30 -2.14
CA VAL A 145 -4.80 11.45 -2.20
C VAL A 145 -4.30 12.52 -3.15
N GLU A 146 -5.23 13.24 -3.75
CA GLU A 146 -4.98 14.46 -4.52
C GLU A 146 -5.31 15.68 -3.64
N ARG A 147 -4.31 16.55 -3.42
CA ARG A 147 -4.44 17.76 -2.60
C ARG A 147 -4.35 19.00 -3.48
N ARG A 148 -5.36 19.88 -3.42
CA ARG A 148 -5.37 21.12 -4.22
C ARG A 148 -4.81 22.31 -3.45
N ASN A 149 -3.53 22.61 -3.68
CA ASN A 149 -2.84 23.77 -3.12
C ASN A 149 -2.95 24.98 -4.09
N GLY A 150 -4.16 25.49 -4.34
CA GLY A 150 -4.37 26.68 -5.17
C GLY A 150 -5.78 26.79 -5.77
N GLY A 151 -5.94 27.77 -6.67
CA GLY A 151 -7.20 28.07 -7.35
C GLY A 151 -7.59 27.04 -8.44
N ALA A 152 -8.72 27.30 -9.12
CA ALA A 152 -9.38 26.34 -10.02
C ALA A 152 -8.55 25.85 -11.24
N ARG A 153 -7.37 26.43 -11.49
CA ARG A 153 -6.43 26.02 -12.57
C ARG A 153 -5.17 25.28 -12.09
N THR A 154 -4.91 25.14 -10.79
CA THR A 154 -3.73 24.37 -10.34
C THR A 154 -3.95 22.86 -10.49
N VAL A 155 -2.91 22.16 -10.92
CA VAL A 155 -2.85 20.69 -10.93
C VAL A 155 -2.85 20.19 -9.47
N PRO A 156 -3.66 19.18 -9.09
CA PRO A 156 -3.60 18.61 -7.76
C PRO A 156 -2.27 17.90 -7.47
N GLU A 157 -1.73 18.10 -6.27
CA GLU A 157 -0.57 17.36 -5.77
C GLU A 157 -0.99 15.93 -5.40
N ARG A 158 -0.38 14.92 -6.01
CA ARG A 158 -0.55 13.52 -5.60
C ARG A 158 0.37 13.20 -4.44
N CYS A 159 -0.21 13.00 -3.26
CA CYS A 159 0.53 12.73 -2.03
C CYS A 159 -0.11 11.60 -1.22
N TRP A 160 0.50 11.27 -0.08
CA TRP A 160 0.10 10.15 0.76
C TRP A 160 -0.24 10.62 2.17
N THR A 161 -1.34 10.11 2.73
CA THR A 161 -1.81 10.40 4.10
C THR A 161 -2.24 9.09 4.79
N THR A 162 -2.64 9.11 6.06
CA THR A 162 -3.27 7.98 6.76
C THR A 162 -4.70 8.29 7.19
N THR A 163 -5.48 7.28 7.57
CA THR A 163 -6.86 7.46 8.05
C THR A 163 -6.94 8.44 9.23
N GLY A 164 -5.98 8.37 10.15
CA GLY A 164 -5.85 9.29 11.29
C GLY A 164 -5.33 10.69 10.94
N SER A 165 -4.85 10.94 9.71
CA SER A 165 -4.32 12.24 9.26
C SER A 165 -5.02 12.82 8.02
N LEU A 166 -6.16 12.27 7.61
CA LEU A 166 -6.94 12.75 6.46
C LEU A 166 -7.49 14.17 6.69
N GLY A 167 -6.90 15.16 6.04
CA GLY A 167 -7.26 16.57 6.17
C GLY A 167 -8.43 16.98 5.28
N ALA A 168 -9.06 18.13 5.58
CA ALA A 168 -10.19 18.66 4.81
C ALA A 168 -9.88 19.02 3.34
N ARG A 169 -8.60 19.05 2.93
CA ARG A 169 -8.14 19.28 1.54
C ARG A 169 -7.74 18.00 0.79
N ASP A 170 -7.66 16.88 1.49
CA ASP A 170 -7.19 15.61 0.91
C ASP A 170 -8.33 14.93 0.17
N ARG A 171 -8.12 14.58 -1.10
CA ARG A 171 -9.14 13.94 -1.93
C ARG A 171 -8.78 12.51 -2.29
N ILE A 172 -9.59 11.56 -1.85
CA ILE A 172 -9.47 10.13 -2.19
C ILE A 172 -9.99 9.92 -3.62
N PRO A 173 -9.20 9.29 -4.52
CA PRO A 173 -9.69 8.81 -5.81
C PRO A 173 -10.74 7.72 -5.63
N LEU A 174 -11.96 7.96 -6.12
CA LEU A 174 -13.04 6.97 -6.16
C LEU A 174 -12.96 6.10 -7.44
N ALA A 175 -12.47 6.69 -8.52
CA ALA A 175 -12.14 6.00 -9.78
C ALA A 175 -11.00 6.72 -10.50
N ALA A 176 -10.34 6.02 -11.41
CA ALA A 176 -9.31 6.55 -12.30
C ALA A 176 -9.41 5.83 -13.66
N PRO A 177 -9.22 6.50 -14.80
CA PRO A 177 -9.25 5.86 -16.12
C PRO A 177 -8.19 4.75 -16.20
N CYS A 178 -8.58 3.57 -16.69
CA CYS A 178 -7.66 2.46 -16.85
C CYS A 178 -6.71 2.70 -18.05
N SER A 179 -5.40 2.46 -17.88
CA SER A 179 -4.41 2.52 -18.96
C SER A 179 -4.42 1.29 -19.87
N ASP A 180 -4.86 0.15 -19.34
CA ASP A 180 -4.64 -1.17 -19.94
C ASP A 180 -5.83 -1.65 -20.79
N LEU A 181 -6.66 -0.70 -21.23
CA LEU A 181 -7.78 -0.97 -22.13
C LEU A 181 -7.27 -1.19 -23.57
N PRO A 182 -7.86 -2.11 -24.34
CA PRO A 182 -7.54 -2.29 -25.75
C PRO A 182 -7.62 -0.97 -26.55
N GLY A 183 -6.62 -0.74 -27.41
CA GLY A 183 -6.60 0.37 -28.36
C GLY A 183 -7.47 0.11 -29.60
N GLU A 184 -7.64 -1.16 -29.97
CA GLU A 184 -8.43 -1.60 -31.13
C GLU A 184 -9.65 -2.43 -30.68
N PRO A 185 -10.80 -2.31 -31.36
CA PRO A 185 -12.02 -3.01 -30.99
C PRO A 185 -11.97 -4.51 -31.36
N LYS A 186 -12.13 -5.39 -30.36
CA LYS A 186 -12.25 -6.84 -30.57
C LYS A 186 -13.62 -7.24 -31.14
N TYR A 187 -14.67 -6.52 -30.75
CA TYR A 187 -16.07 -6.77 -31.13
C TYR A 187 -16.61 -5.57 -31.93
N SER A 188 -17.72 -5.76 -32.65
CA SER A 188 -18.41 -4.63 -33.29
C SER A 188 -19.24 -3.83 -32.27
N ASP A 189 -19.44 -2.54 -32.54
CA ASP A 189 -20.17 -1.64 -31.65
C ASP A 189 -21.64 -2.05 -31.46
N GLU A 190 -22.24 -2.70 -32.47
CA GLU A 190 -23.58 -3.27 -32.40
C GLU A 190 -23.67 -4.44 -31.39
N LEU A 191 -22.63 -5.27 -31.28
CA LEU A 191 -22.58 -6.35 -30.27
C LEU A 191 -22.46 -5.75 -28.86
N VAL A 192 -21.66 -4.69 -28.73
CA VAL A 192 -21.53 -3.93 -27.47
C VAL A 192 -22.84 -3.26 -27.08
N GLU A 193 -23.56 -2.65 -28.02
CA GLU A 193 -24.90 -2.12 -27.77
C GLU A 193 -25.89 -3.22 -27.34
N LEU A 194 -25.94 -4.34 -28.07
CA LEU A 194 -26.90 -5.41 -27.82
C LEU A 194 -26.70 -6.08 -26.45
N VAL A 195 -25.44 -6.32 -26.06
CA VAL A 195 -25.09 -6.83 -24.73
C VAL A 195 -25.41 -5.80 -23.63
N ALA A 196 -25.15 -4.51 -23.86
CA ALA A 196 -25.47 -3.45 -22.90
C ALA A 196 -26.98 -3.25 -22.68
N LEU A 197 -27.78 -3.50 -23.72
CA LEU A 197 -29.23 -3.32 -23.70
C LEU A 197 -30.00 -4.42 -22.96
N LEU A 198 -29.36 -5.51 -22.52
CA LEU A 198 -29.98 -6.64 -21.81
C LEU A 198 -30.62 -6.23 -20.46
N ARG A 199 -31.81 -6.79 -20.17
CA ARG A 199 -32.61 -6.52 -18.96
C ARG A 199 -33.16 -7.81 -18.32
N ASP A 200 -33.51 -7.76 -17.04
CA ASP A 200 -34.01 -8.91 -16.26
C ASP A 200 -35.44 -9.39 -16.61
N GLU A 201 -35.98 -9.01 -17.76
CA GLU A 201 -37.25 -9.52 -18.33
C GLU A 201 -37.07 -10.11 -19.74
N ASP A 202 -35.85 -10.07 -20.27
CA ASP A 202 -35.47 -10.77 -21.48
C ASP A 202 -35.41 -12.28 -21.20
N HIS A 203 -35.83 -13.09 -22.17
CA HIS A 203 -35.63 -14.53 -22.12
C HIS A 203 -34.23 -14.84 -22.68
N THR A 204 -33.40 -15.53 -21.90
CA THR A 204 -31.97 -15.73 -22.16
C THR A 204 -31.57 -17.20 -22.03
N ALA A 205 -32.39 -18.10 -22.59
CA ALA A 205 -32.12 -19.53 -22.62
C ALA A 205 -31.31 -19.93 -23.88
N GLU A 206 -30.51 -21.00 -23.79
CA GLU A 206 -29.69 -21.48 -24.93
C GLU A 206 -30.51 -21.88 -26.17
N ALA A 207 -31.78 -22.26 -25.97
CA ALA A 207 -32.68 -22.70 -27.04
C ALA A 207 -33.47 -21.54 -27.70
N GLU A 208 -33.79 -20.48 -26.96
CA GLU A 208 -34.56 -19.32 -27.44
C GLU A 208 -34.15 -18.06 -26.66
N VAL A 209 -33.82 -16.99 -27.38
CA VAL A 209 -33.54 -15.67 -26.80
C VAL A 209 -34.58 -14.67 -27.29
N ILE A 210 -35.24 -13.96 -26.36
CA ILE A 210 -36.29 -12.97 -26.63
C ILE A 210 -36.01 -11.70 -25.83
N LEU A 211 -35.70 -10.60 -26.52
CA LEU A 211 -35.54 -9.28 -25.90
C LEU A 211 -36.89 -8.54 -25.90
N ARG A 212 -37.27 -7.92 -24.77
CA ARG A 212 -38.61 -7.32 -24.57
C ARG A 212 -38.58 -5.86 -24.16
N ARG A 213 -39.07 -4.95 -25.00
CA ARG A 213 -39.16 -3.52 -24.65
C ARG A 213 -40.62 -3.05 -24.68
N SER A 214 -40.95 -2.11 -23.78
CA SER A 214 -42.27 -1.45 -23.80
C SER A 214 -42.36 -0.54 -25.01
N GLU A 215 -43.48 -0.59 -25.72
CA GLU A 215 -43.78 0.31 -26.84
C GLU A 215 -43.92 1.77 -26.37
N GLU A 216 -44.14 2.00 -25.08
CA GLU A 216 -44.10 3.32 -24.43
C GLU A 216 -42.67 3.90 -24.30
N ALA A 217 -41.63 3.12 -24.60
CA ALA A 217 -40.22 3.48 -24.45
C ALA A 217 -39.40 3.25 -25.75
N PRO A 218 -39.77 3.89 -26.89
CA PRO A 218 -39.28 3.53 -28.22
C PRO A 218 -37.75 3.63 -28.42
N ALA A 219 -37.06 4.53 -27.71
CA ALA A 219 -35.60 4.67 -27.83
C ALA A 219 -34.81 3.40 -27.42
N GLY A 220 -35.39 2.50 -26.61
CA GLY A 220 -34.82 1.18 -26.31
C GLY A 220 -35.11 0.13 -27.38
N GLU A 221 -36.25 0.26 -28.08
CA GLU A 221 -36.68 -0.59 -29.18
C GLU A 221 -35.86 -0.32 -30.45
N GLU A 222 -35.70 0.96 -30.82
CA GLU A 222 -34.96 1.41 -32.00
C GLU A 222 -33.50 0.95 -32.00
N ARG A 223 -32.82 0.99 -30.85
CA ARG A 223 -31.41 0.59 -30.74
C ARG A 223 -31.22 -0.92 -30.79
N ILE A 224 -32.13 -1.72 -30.22
CA ILE A 224 -32.11 -3.17 -30.41
C ILE A 224 -32.33 -3.52 -31.89
N ARG A 225 -33.28 -2.87 -32.56
CA ARG A 225 -33.51 -3.05 -34.00
C ARG A 225 -32.27 -2.72 -34.82
N ALA A 226 -31.62 -1.59 -34.56
CA ALA A 226 -30.41 -1.17 -35.26
C ALA A 226 -29.24 -2.14 -35.03
N ALA A 227 -28.99 -2.54 -33.78
CA ALA A 227 -27.92 -3.48 -33.43
C ALA A 227 -28.14 -4.87 -34.05
N LEU A 228 -29.35 -5.42 -33.97
CA LEU A 228 -29.69 -6.69 -34.62
C LEU A 228 -29.57 -6.61 -36.15
N TYR A 229 -29.96 -5.49 -36.76
CA TYR A 229 -29.81 -5.27 -38.20
C TYR A 229 -28.33 -5.26 -38.64
N GLY A 230 -27.47 -4.55 -37.90
CA GLY A 230 -26.03 -4.47 -38.21
C GLY A 230 -25.29 -5.80 -38.02
N LEU A 231 -25.60 -6.54 -36.95
CA LEU A 231 -24.98 -7.85 -36.67
C LEU A 231 -25.44 -8.97 -37.60
N PHE A 232 -26.74 -8.97 -37.94
CA PHE A 232 -27.41 -10.17 -38.44
C PHE A 232 -28.25 -9.95 -39.70
N GLY A 233 -28.24 -8.74 -40.27
CA GLY A 233 -29.03 -8.38 -41.44
C GLY A 233 -30.52 -8.12 -41.13
N PRO A 234 -31.37 -7.96 -42.17
CA PRO A 234 -32.77 -7.62 -42.00
C PRO A 234 -33.57 -8.69 -41.23
N PRO A 235 -34.65 -8.29 -40.52
CA PRO A 235 -35.52 -9.23 -39.81
C PRO A 235 -36.25 -10.16 -40.79
N GLY A 236 -36.52 -11.38 -40.35
CA GLY A 236 -37.40 -12.30 -41.07
C GLY A 236 -38.88 -11.99 -40.87
N ILE A 237 -39.73 -12.59 -41.70
CA ILE A 237 -41.18 -12.65 -41.46
C ILE A 237 -41.45 -13.58 -40.26
N PRO A 238 -42.21 -13.17 -39.23
CA PRO A 238 -42.48 -14.00 -38.05
C PRO A 238 -43.07 -15.37 -38.40
N SER A 239 -42.42 -16.44 -37.92
CA SER A 239 -42.85 -17.83 -38.11
C SER A 239 -43.02 -18.51 -36.75
N PRO A 240 -44.09 -19.30 -36.53
CA PRO A 240 -44.37 -19.93 -35.23
C PRO A 240 -43.40 -21.06 -34.83
N ARG A 241 -42.43 -21.41 -35.70
CA ARG A 241 -41.28 -22.27 -35.36
C ARG A 241 -40.02 -21.79 -36.08
N PRO A 242 -38.96 -21.36 -35.38
CA PRO A 242 -37.66 -21.15 -35.99
C PRO A 242 -37.04 -22.52 -36.33
N GLY A 243 -37.11 -22.91 -37.61
CA GLY A 243 -36.43 -24.12 -38.09
C GLY A 243 -34.90 -23.97 -38.02
N ALA A 244 -34.18 -25.10 -38.05
CA ALA A 244 -32.73 -25.11 -38.21
C ALA A 244 -32.37 -24.58 -39.62
N GLY A 245 -32.15 -23.26 -39.71
CA GLY A 245 -31.94 -22.57 -40.98
C GLY A 245 -30.62 -22.92 -41.64
N SER A 246 -30.69 -23.23 -42.93
CA SER A 246 -29.54 -23.22 -43.84
C SER A 246 -28.95 -21.81 -43.95
N ASP A 247 -27.81 -21.69 -44.63
CA ASP A 247 -27.29 -20.39 -45.03
C ASP A 247 -28.34 -19.60 -45.84
N GLY A 248 -28.40 -18.29 -45.60
CA GLY A 248 -29.43 -17.38 -46.13
C GLY A 248 -30.70 -17.24 -45.28
N ALA A 249 -30.92 -18.06 -44.25
CA ALA A 249 -32.08 -17.91 -43.37
C ALA A 249 -31.98 -16.65 -42.45
N PRO A 250 -33.07 -15.87 -42.27
CA PRO A 250 -33.08 -14.75 -41.33
C PRO A 250 -32.72 -15.18 -39.91
N ARG A 251 -31.92 -14.35 -39.23
CA ARG A 251 -31.33 -14.67 -37.93
C ARG A 251 -32.12 -14.14 -36.74
N TRP A 252 -33.08 -13.23 -36.95
CA TRP A 252 -33.95 -12.68 -35.93
C TRP A 252 -35.29 -12.21 -36.52
N TRP A 253 -36.26 -11.95 -35.65
CA TRP A 253 -37.63 -11.53 -35.96
C TRP A 253 -38.11 -10.48 -34.96
N GLU A 254 -38.95 -9.54 -35.41
CA GLU A 254 -39.69 -8.62 -34.56
C GLU A 254 -41.17 -9.03 -34.50
N ALA A 255 -41.74 -9.10 -33.29
CA ALA A 255 -43.17 -9.33 -33.06
C ALA A 255 -43.69 -8.32 -32.04
N ARG A 256 -44.99 -7.97 -32.12
CA ARG A 256 -45.64 -7.04 -31.18
C ARG A 256 -46.82 -7.73 -30.51
N SER A 257 -46.90 -7.63 -29.19
CA SER A 257 -47.93 -8.29 -28.39
C SER A 257 -48.18 -7.54 -27.09
N GLY A 258 -49.38 -7.01 -26.92
CA GLY A 258 -49.84 -6.47 -25.62
C GLY A 258 -49.04 -5.29 -25.07
N GLY A 259 -48.58 -4.35 -25.92
CA GLY A 259 -47.77 -3.21 -25.49
C GLY A 259 -46.26 -3.50 -25.40
N LEU A 260 -45.82 -4.69 -25.83
CA LEU A 260 -44.42 -5.10 -25.86
C LEU A 260 -43.96 -5.42 -27.29
N ALA A 261 -42.80 -4.87 -27.65
CA ALA A 261 -42.01 -5.35 -28.78
C ALA A 261 -41.11 -6.52 -28.30
N GLU A 262 -41.28 -7.69 -28.93
CA GLU A 262 -40.44 -8.87 -28.75
C GLU A 262 -39.48 -9.03 -29.95
N PHE A 263 -38.18 -8.97 -29.67
CA PHE A 263 -37.14 -9.32 -30.63
C PHE A 263 -36.69 -10.76 -30.36
N ARG A 264 -37.02 -11.68 -31.26
CA ARG A 264 -36.73 -13.11 -31.14
C ARG A 264 -35.51 -13.46 -31.98
N LEU A 265 -34.51 -14.09 -31.37
CA LEU A 265 -33.27 -14.47 -32.05
C LEU A 265 -33.31 -15.97 -32.41
N SER A 266 -32.76 -16.31 -33.59
CA SER A 266 -32.43 -17.70 -33.94
C SER A 266 -31.38 -18.26 -32.97
N SER A 267 -31.32 -19.58 -32.80
CA SER A 267 -30.36 -20.23 -31.89
C SER A 267 -28.90 -19.88 -32.16
N GLY A 268 -28.53 -19.59 -33.42
CA GLY A 268 -27.20 -19.09 -33.79
C GLY A 268 -26.94 -17.66 -33.29
N ALA A 269 -27.88 -16.73 -33.52
CA ALA A 269 -27.76 -15.35 -33.05
C ALA A 269 -27.88 -15.23 -31.52
N GLY A 270 -28.75 -16.04 -30.92
CA GLY A 270 -28.88 -16.18 -29.47
C GLY A 270 -27.59 -16.68 -28.83
N ARG A 271 -26.93 -17.70 -29.41
CA ARG A 271 -25.62 -18.17 -28.94
C ARG A 271 -24.55 -17.08 -29.02
N ALA A 272 -24.45 -16.37 -30.14
CA ALA A 272 -23.48 -15.28 -30.30
C ALA A 272 -23.66 -14.13 -29.27
N LEU A 273 -24.89 -13.92 -28.77
CA LEU A 273 -25.16 -12.98 -27.69
C LEU A 273 -24.86 -13.58 -26.30
N LEU A 274 -25.27 -14.83 -26.06
CA LEU A 274 -25.08 -15.52 -24.78
C LEU A 274 -23.63 -15.92 -24.49
N GLU A 275 -22.77 -16.06 -25.51
CA GLU A 275 -21.32 -16.25 -25.37
C GLU A 275 -20.64 -15.10 -24.60
N HIS A 276 -21.26 -13.93 -24.56
CA HIS A 276 -20.72 -12.75 -23.88
C HIS A 276 -21.62 -12.26 -22.73
N ALA A 277 -22.81 -12.83 -22.59
CA ALA A 277 -23.77 -12.52 -21.54
C ALA A 277 -24.60 -13.75 -21.12
N PRO A 278 -23.97 -14.81 -20.56
CA PRO A 278 -24.69 -16.03 -20.16
C PRO A 278 -25.76 -15.69 -19.12
N GLY A 279 -26.98 -16.22 -19.34
CA GLY A 279 -28.15 -15.89 -18.52
C GLY A 279 -28.57 -14.40 -18.55
N GLY A 280 -28.04 -13.60 -19.48
CA GLY A 280 -28.28 -12.15 -19.55
C GLY A 280 -27.35 -11.29 -18.68
N VAL A 281 -26.26 -11.83 -18.16
CA VAL A 281 -25.27 -11.10 -17.36
C VAL A 281 -23.97 -10.93 -18.16
N PRO A 282 -23.59 -9.70 -18.59
CA PRO A 282 -22.36 -9.46 -19.34
C PRO A 282 -21.10 -9.92 -18.59
N GLU A 283 -20.23 -10.67 -19.26
CA GLU A 283 -19.02 -11.21 -18.63
C GLU A 283 -17.94 -10.17 -18.38
N TYR A 284 -17.19 -10.32 -17.28
CA TYR A 284 -16.01 -9.49 -17.01
C TYR A 284 -14.92 -9.65 -18.08
N GLY A 285 -14.80 -10.83 -18.71
CA GLY A 285 -13.89 -11.06 -19.84
C GLY A 285 -14.30 -10.29 -21.10
N PHE A 286 -15.61 -10.22 -21.40
CA PHE A 286 -16.13 -9.37 -22.46
C PHE A 286 -15.87 -7.89 -22.17
N LEU A 287 -16.21 -7.42 -20.96
CA LEU A 287 -16.07 -6.02 -20.55
C LEU A 287 -14.61 -5.52 -20.53
N ARG A 288 -13.64 -6.39 -20.19
CA ARG A 288 -12.20 -6.05 -20.27
C ARG A 288 -11.66 -5.97 -21.69
N ALA A 289 -12.29 -6.65 -22.65
CA ALA A 289 -11.89 -6.64 -24.06
C ALA A 289 -12.50 -5.47 -24.86
N LEU A 290 -13.27 -4.59 -24.22
CA LEU A 290 -13.82 -3.38 -24.82
C LEU A 290 -12.81 -2.23 -24.79
N THR A 291 -12.71 -1.48 -25.89
CA THR A 291 -11.94 -0.22 -25.92
C THR A 291 -12.56 0.84 -24.99
N ARG A 292 -11.85 1.95 -24.75
CA ARG A 292 -12.42 3.11 -24.04
C ARG A 292 -13.70 3.64 -24.69
N ALA A 293 -13.78 3.65 -26.02
CA ALA A 293 -14.96 4.08 -26.75
C ALA A 293 -16.13 3.09 -26.55
N GLN A 294 -15.84 1.79 -26.61
CA GLN A 294 -16.83 0.73 -26.43
C GLN A 294 -17.35 0.63 -24.99
N LEU A 295 -16.52 0.89 -23.97
CA LEU A 295 -16.99 1.03 -22.59
C LEU A 295 -17.94 2.24 -22.42
N ALA A 296 -17.63 3.38 -23.06
CA ALA A 296 -18.52 4.53 -23.05
C ALA A 296 -19.85 4.23 -23.76
N LEU A 297 -19.80 3.59 -24.93
CA LEU A 297 -20.97 3.13 -25.69
C LEU A 297 -21.83 2.15 -24.89
N PHE A 298 -21.22 1.18 -24.21
CA PHE A 298 -21.89 0.22 -23.34
C PHE A 298 -22.63 0.93 -22.19
N ILE A 299 -21.97 1.89 -21.53
CA ILE A 299 -22.56 2.63 -20.41
C ILE A 299 -23.72 3.50 -20.90
N GLU A 300 -23.55 4.21 -22.01
CA GLU A 300 -24.62 5.02 -22.61
C GLU A 300 -25.79 4.17 -23.09
N ALA A 301 -25.53 3.01 -23.71
CA ALA A 301 -26.54 2.08 -24.18
C ALA A 301 -27.42 1.56 -23.04
N ALA A 302 -26.79 1.11 -21.93
CA ALA A 302 -27.51 0.63 -20.75
C ALA A 302 -28.32 1.75 -20.05
N LEU A 303 -27.80 2.98 -20.01
CA LEU A 303 -28.52 4.14 -19.46
C LEU A 303 -29.73 4.54 -20.33
N ARG A 304 -29.54 4.64 -21.66
CA ARG A 304 -30.63 4.92 -22.61
C ARG A 304 -31.70 3.81 -22.59
N GLY A 305 -31.29 2.55 -22.44
CA GLY A 305 -32.19 1.40 -22.29
C GLY A 305 -33.05 1.40 -21.01
N GLU A 306 -32.64 2.14 -19.97
CA GLU A 306 -33.46 2.42 -18.78
C GLU A 306 -34.30 3.71 -18.90
N GLY A 307 -34.28 4.38 -20.06
CA GLY A 307 -34.96 5.67 -20.27
C GLY A 307 -34.27 6.86 -19.58
N VAL A 308 -33.00 6.73 -19.17
CA VAL A 308 -32.26 7.82 -18.54
C VAL A 308 -31.96 8.90 -19.58
N ARG A 309 -32.61 10.06 -19.41
CA ARG A 309 -32.42 11.23 -20.28
C ARG A 309 -31.05 11.90 -20.01
N PRO A 310 -30.40 12.50 -21.02
CA PRO A 310 -29.20 13.33 -20.81
C PRO A 310 -29.42 14.40 -19.73
N GLY A 311 -28.44 14.56 -18.84
CA GLY A 311 -28.52 15.49 -17.70
C GLY A 311 -29.33 15.00 -16.49
N ALA A 312 -30.01 13.85 -16.56
CA ALA A 312 -30.58 13.20 -15.38
C ALA A 312 -29.49 12.48 -14.55
N ALA A 313 -29.84 12.07 -13.33
CA ALA A 313 -28.95 11.25 -12.50
C ALA A 313 -28.70 9.90 -13.19
N ALA A 314 -27.46 9.67 -13.62
CA ALA A 314 -27.06 8.52 -14.43
C ALA A 314 -27.06 7.22 -13.60
N ALA A 315 -28.20 6.53 -13.58
CA ALA A 315 -28.38 5.33 -12.79
C ALA A 315 -29.29 4.30 -13.47
N ILE A 316 -28.88 3.03 -13.44
CA ILE A 316 -29.69 1.90 -13.91
C ILE A 316 -30.31 1.13 -12.74
N ARG A 317 -31.34 0.32 -13.01
CA ARG A 317 -31.82 -0.70 -12.08
C ARG A 317 -31.74 -2.10 -12.70
N ARG A 318 -31.42 -3.11 -11.88
CA ARG A 318 -31.48 -4.53 -12.25
C ARG A 318 -32.12 -5.35 -11.13
N LYS A 319 -32.70 -6.50 -11.44
CA LYS A 319 -33.21 -7.48 -10.48
C LYS A 319 -32.06 -8.39 -10.01
N SER A 320 -31.20 -8.79 -10.94
CA SER A 320 -29.94 -9.50 -10.73
C SER A 320 -28.90 -8.60 -10.08
N ARG A 321 -28.24 -9.10 -9.02
CA ARG A 321 -27.06 -8.44 -8.43
C ARG A 321 -25.88 -8.48 -9.40
N ALA A 322 -25.65 -9.61 -10.05
CA ALA A 322 -24.53 -9.81 -10.97
C ALA A 322 -24.59 -8.87 -12.18
N ALA A 323 -25.77 -8.62 -12.76
CA ALA A 323 -25.94 -7.64 -13.84
C ALA A 323 -25.64 -6.20 -13.38
N ALA A 324 -25.99 -5.85 -12.13
CA ALA A 324 -25.64 -4.56 -11.55
C ALA A 324 -24.12 -4.45 -11.26
N GLU A 325 -23.47 -5.55 -10.86
CA GLU A 325 -22.03 -5.59 -10.61
C GLU A 325 -21.19 -5.56 -11.90
N ALA A 326 -21.66 -6.20 -12.97
CA ALA A 326 -21.10 -6.08 -14.32
C ALA A 326 -21.16 -4.63 -14.84
N PHE A 327 -22.28 -3.91 -14.63
CA PHE A 327 -22.36 -2.49 -14.98
C PHE A 327 -21.49 -1.60 -14.08
N GLN A 328 -21.40 -1.88 -12.77
CA GLN A 328 -20.45 -1.18 -11.87
C GLN A 328 -18.99 -1.40 -12.31
N PHE A 329 -18.64 -2.60 -12.76
CA PHE A 329 -17.32 -2.95 -13.30
C PHE A 329 -17.02 -2.17 -14.58
N ALA A 330 -17.93 -2.16 -15.55
CA ALA A 330 -17.78 -1.39 -16.80
C ALA A 330 -17.57 0.11 -16.54
N ALA A 331 -18.39 0.68 -15.63
CA ALA A 331 -18.27 2.07 -15.20
C ALA A 331 -16.89 2.39 -14.62
N VAL A 332 -16.40 1.55 -13.69
CA VAL A 332 -15.09 1.72 -13.06
C VAL A 332 -13.95 1.67 -14.09
N LEU A 333 -13.97 0.74 -15.05
CA LEU A 333 -12.92 0.65 -16.09
C LEU A 333 -12.91 1.84 -17.05
N ALA A 334 -14.09 2.39 -17.38
CA ALA A 334 -14.20 3.66 -18.11
C ALA A 334 -13.61 4.86 -17.32
N GLY A 335 -13.41 4.71 -16.00
CA GLY A 335 -12.96 5.75 -15.08
C GLY A 335 -14.09 6.47 -14.35
N HIS A 336 -15.34 6.00 -14.48
CA HIS A 336 -16.50 6.56 -13.78
C HIS A 336 -16.66 5.93 -12.39
N PRO A 337 -16.69 6.74 -11.31
CA PRO A 337 -17.04 6.23 -9.98
C PRO A 337 -18.51 5.79 -9.98
N ALA A 338 -18.81 4.65 -9.37
CA ALA A 338 -20.16 4.10 -9.34
C ALA A 338 -20.50 3.49 -7.98
N SER A 339 -21.68 3.80 -7.45
CA SER A 339 -22.21 3.21 -6.22
C SER A 339 -23.31 2.17 -6.51
N LEU A 340 -23.25 1.03 -5.82
CA LEU A 340 -24.23 -0.06 -5.90
C LEU A 340 -25.08 -0.08 -4.62
N ARG A 341 -26.40 0.06 -4.74
CA ARG A 341 -27.33 0.06 -3.60
C ARG A 341 -28.51 -0.88 -3.82
N ARG A 342 -28.88 -1.65 -2.79
CA ARG A 342 -30.10 -2.46 -2.79
C ARG A 342 -31.32 -1.59 -2.50
N CYS A 343 -32.28 -1.54 -3.42
CA CYS A 343 -33.58 -0.91 -3.25
C CYS A 343 -34.61 -1.97 -2.85
N PRO A 344 -35.20 -1.90 -1.64
CA PRO A 344 -36.32 -2.76 -1.25
C PRO A 344 -37.50 -2.65 -2.22
N SER A 345 -38.34 -3.68 -2.30
CA SER A 345 -39.62 -3.57 -3.01
C SER A 345 -40.64 -2.85 -2.14
N VAL A 346 -41.59 -2.14 -2.78
CA VAL A 346 -42.73 -1.52 -2.11
C VAL A 346 -43.82 -2.57 -1.79
N SER A 347 -43.82 -3.70 -2.50
CA SER A 347 -44.67 -4.85 -2.20
C SER A 347 -44.03 -5.74 -1.14
N LYS A 348 -44.80 -6.15 -0.13
CA LYS A 348 -44.35 -7.06 0.96
C LYS A 348 -43.76 -8.39 0.45
N ASN A 349 -44.22 -8.86 -0.72
CA ASN A 349 -43.77 -10.10 -1.35
C ASN A 349 -42.88 -9.85 -2.58
N GLY A 350 -42.57 -8.58 -2.90
CA GLY A 350 -41.80 -8.23 -4.09
C GLY A 350 -40.30 -8.43 -3.89
N ARG A 351 -39.62 -9.02 -4.87
CA ARG A 351 -38.15 -9.00 -4.91
C ARG A 351 -37.67 -7.55 -5.08
N GLY A 352 -36.73 -7.14 -4.24
CA GLY A 352 -36.05 -5.85 -4.36
C GLY A 352 -35.17 -5.79 -5.60
N THR A 353 -34.76 -4.57 -5.97
CA THR A 353 -33.84 -4.30 -7.10
C THR A 353 -32.49 -3.81 -6.61
N TRP A 354 -31.49 -3.83 -7.48
CA TRP A 354 -30.20 -3.19 -7.30
C TRP A 354 -30.15 -1.96 -8.20
N ARG A 355 -29.81 -0.81 -7.63
CA ARG A 355 -29.55 0.43 -8.37
C ARG A 355 -28.05 0.66 -8.42
N VAL A 356 -27.52 0.89 -9.61
CA VAL A 356 -26.16 1.41 -9.79
C VAL A 356 -26.28 2.87 -10.18
N GLU A 357 -25.53 3.75 -9.53
CA GLU A 357 -25.51 5.18 -9.81
C GLU A 357 -24.08 5.65 -10.07
N LEU A 358 -23.85 6.25 -11.24
CA LEU A 358 -22.59 6.92 -11.57
C LEU A 358 -22.52 8.22 -10.77
N LEU A 359 -21.41 8.44 -10.06
CA LEU A 359 -21.22 9.63 -9.24
C LEU A 359 -20.62 10.75 -10.09
N PRO A 360 -21.06 12.02 -9.93
CA PRO A 360 -20.56 13.14 -10.73
C PRO A 360 -19.12 13.56 -10.39
N GLU A 361 -18.61 13.13 -9.23
CA GLU A 361 -17.30 13.51 -8.69
C GLU A 361 -16.43 12.25 -8.51
N SER A 362 -15.30 12.17 -9.22
CA SER A 362 -14.32 11.06 -9.09
C SER A 362 -13.44 11.16 -7.84
N ARG A 363 -13.73 12.10 -6.94
CA ARG A 363 -12.87 12.53 -5.83
C ARG A 363 -13.67 12.92 -4.59
N LEU A 364 -13.67 12.08 -3.55
CA LEU A 364 -14.24 12.45 -2.24
C LEU A 364 -13.21 13.22 -1.40
N ALA A 365 -13.64 14.26 -0.67
CA ALA A 365 -12.83 14.96 0.34
C ALA A 365 -13.39 14.72 1.75
N PRO A 366 -13.00 13.65 2.48
CA PRO A 366 -13.70 13.19 3.69
C PRO A 366 -13.85 14.27 4.77
N GLY A 367 -12.76 14.97 5.10
CA GLY A 367 -12.79 16.04 6.11
C GLY A 367 -13.70 17.21 5.73
N SER A 368 -13.77 17.57 4.44
CA SER A 368 -14.71 18.62 3.97
C SER A 368 -16.13 18.11 3.75
N ALA A 369 -16.36 16.80 3.68
CA ALA A 369 -17.72 16.23 3.62
C ALA A 369 -18.33 16.21 5.03
N ALA A 370 -17.57 15.72 6.02
CA ALA A 370 -17.96 15.72 7.43
C ALA A 370 -18.18 17.15 7.97
N SER A 371 -17.30 18.10 7.65
CA SER A 371 -17.40 19.48 8.18
C SER A 371 -18.57 20.31 7.64
N ARG A 372 -19.33 19.82 6.66
CA ARG A 372 -20.43 20.56 6.01
C ARG A 372 -21.82 20.21 6.58
N GLY A 373 -21.91 19.38 7.61
CA GLY A 373 -23.19 18.85 8.09
C GLY A 373 -23.91 17.98 7.06
N SER A 374 -23.17 17.42 6.11
CA SER A 374 -23.71 16.49 5.11
C SER A 374 -23.97 15.12 5.74
N ALA A 375 -24.68 14.23 5.03
CA ALA A 375 -24.89 12.85 5.45
C ALA A 375 -23.62 11.96 5.33
N PHE A 376 -22.44 12.54 5.53
CA PHE A 376 -21.15 11.85 5.57
C PHE A 376 -20.57 11.95 6.98
N THR A 377 -20.23 10.80 7.56
CA THR A 377 -19.78 10.67 8.94
C THR A 377 -18.38 10.08 9.01
N VAL A 378 -17.60 10.49 10.02
CA VAL A 378 -16.31 9.90 10.38
C VAL A 378 -16.34 9.59 11.86
N ALA A 379 -16.19 8.31 12.22
CA ALA A 379 -16.36 7.83 13.60
C ALA A 379 -15.28 6.80 13.96
N ARG A 380 -14.91 6.71 15.24
CA ARG A 380 -14.16 5.58 15.79
C ARG A 380 -15.15 4.49 16.19
N GLU A 381 -14.92 3.27 15.74
CA GLU A 381 -15.81 2.13 15.99
C GLU A 381 -15.02 0.93 16.56
N PRO A 382 -15.50 0.30 17.64
CA PRO A 382 -14.90 -0.92 18.17
C PRO A 382 -15.22 -2.09 17.23
N TYR A 383 -14.19 -2.70 16.67
CA TYR A 383 -14.31 -3.79 15.71
C TYR A 383 -13.64 -5.05 16.27
N GLN A 384 -14.21 -6.22 15.97
CA GLN A 384 -13.74 -7.51 16.50
C GLN A 384 -13.44 -8.55 15.42
N GLY A 385 -13.78 -8.28 14.15
CA GLY A 385 -13.49 -9.17 13.02
C GLY A 385 -12.02 -9.17 12.62
N ARG A 386 -11.72 -9.96 11.59
CA ARG A 386 -10.42 -10.00 10.93
C ARG A 386 -10.13 -8.65 10.26
N ILE A 387 -8.86 -8.29 10.14
CA ILE A 387 -8.47 -7.20 9.24
C ILE A 387 -7.57 -7.77 8.13
N TRP A 388 -7.50 -7.11 6.98
CA TRP A 388 -6.74 -7.63 5.85
C TRP A 388 -6.16 -6.53 4.98
N CYS A 389 -5.16 -6.86 4.17
CA CYS A 389 -4.68 -5.98 3.10
C CYS A 389 -3.97 -6.79 2.00
N PRO A 390 -4.31 -6.55 0.72
CA PRO A 390 -3.56 -7.07 -0.40
C PRO A 390 -2.25 -6.30 -0.59
N THR A 391 -1.20 -6.97 -1.06
CA THR A 391 0.03 -6.31 -1.53
C THR A 391 0.03 -6.26 -3.06
N THR A 392 0.30 -5.09 -3.62
CA THR A 392 0.40 -4.86 -5.07
C THR A 392 1.71 -4.14 -5.40
N PRO A 393 2.22 -4.24 -6.65
CA PRO A 393 3.44 -3.54 -7.06
C PRO A 393 3.38 -2.02 -6.84
N ASP A 394 2.25 -1.38 -7.19
CA ASP A 394 2.02 0.06 -6.98
C ASP A 394 1.81 0.43 -5.50
N GLY A 395 1.57 -0.56 -4.64
CA GLY A 395 1.14 -0.38 -3.25
C GLY A 395 -0.35 -0.09 -3.09
N THR A 396 -1.03 0.32 -4.15
CA THR A 396 -2.46 0.68 -4.22
C THR A 396 -3.30 -0.45 -4.80
N TRP A 397 -4.60 -0.49 -4.47
CA TRP A 397 -5.58 -1.43 -5.01
C TRP A 397 -6.98 -0.83 -4.92
N LEU A 398 -7.87 -1.11 -5.88
CA LEU A 398 -9.24 -0.64 -5.83
C LEU A 398 -10.08 -1.51 -4.91
N ALA A 399 -10.40 -0.96 -3.74
CA ALA A 399 -11.31 -1.51 -2.76
C ALA A 399 -12.78 -1.24 -3.13
N ARG A 400 -13.69 -2.07 -2.64
CA ARG A 400 -15.12 -1.76 -2.51
C ARG A 400 -15.62 -2.08 -1.10
N ARG A 401 -16.46 -1.22 -0.52
CA ARG A 401 -17.20 -1.52 0.72
C ARG A 401 -18.59 -0.88 0.65
N ALA A 402 -19.60 -1.60 1.14
CA ALA A 402 -21.03 -1.23 1.04
C ALA A 402 -21.46 -0.75 -0.37
N GLY A 403 -20.82 -1.27 -1.42
CA GLY A 403 -21.06 -0.89 -2.82
C GLY A 403 -20.35 0.37 -3.34
N THR A 404 -19.36 0.93 -2.63
CA THR A 404 -18.59 2.17 -2.96
C THR A 404 -17.05 1.95 -2.97
N VAL A 405 -16.20 2.77 -3.64
CA VAL A 405 -14.85 2.34 -4.17
C VAL A 405 -13.61 3.30 -3.94
N TYR A 406 -12.35 2.82 -3.64
CA TYR A 406 -11.08 3.59 -3.18
C TYR A 406 -9.66 2.81 -2.98
N PHE A 407 -8.52 3.25 -2.28
CA PHE A 407 -7.04 2.69 -2.27
C PHE A 407 -5.96 2.88 -1.03
N THR A 408 -4.70 2.23 -0.89
CA THR A 408 -3.63 2.28 0.29
C THR A 408 -2.01 1.98 0.17
N GLY A 409 -1.10 1.63 1.22
CA GLY A 409 0.46 1.40 1.25
C GLY A 409 1.41 1.04 2.57
N ASN A 410 2.83 0.93 2.58
CA ASN A 410 3.86 0.18 3.54
C ASN A 410 5.29 0.75 4.23
N SER A 411 6.34 0.01 4.86
CA SER A 411 7.40 0.45 6.02
C SER A 411 8.78 -0.24 6.75
N PHE A 412 9.87 0.35 7.49
CA PHE A 412 11.27 -0.21 8.10
C PHE A 412 11.81 -0.24 9.69
N PHE A 413 13.16 -0.45 10.11
CA PHE A 413 13.90 -0.69 11.52
C PHE A 413 15.56 -0.77 11.69
N ALA A 414 16.29 -0.94 12.91
CA ALA A 414 17.80 -1.28 13.27
C ALA A 414 18.35 -1.75 14.78
N CYS A 415 19.69 -2.00 15.18
CA CYS A 415 20.18 -2.56 16.56
C CYS A 415 21.58 -2.20 17.31
N PRO A 416 21.79 -2.56 18.64
CA PRO A 416 22.98 -2.35 19.53
C PRO A 416 24.39 -2.88 19.20
N HIS A 417 24.55 -4.09 18.66
CA HIS A 417 25.88 -4.73 18.50
C HIS A 417 26.73 -4.17 17.34
N GLY A 418 26.35 -2.99 16.87
CA GLY A 418 26.78 -2.39 15.62
C GLY A 418 26.22 -3.08 14.37
N TYR A 419 25.12 -3.83 14.47
CA TYR A 419 24.48 -4.45 13.32
C TYR A 419 23.28 -3.65 12.82
N VAL A 420 23.20 -3.52 11.50
CA VAL A 420 22.08 -2.88 10.80
C VAL A 420 21.22 -3.99 10.21
N PHE A 421 19.97 -4.10 10.64
CA PHE A 421 19.04 -5.10 10.14
C PHE A 421 18.12 -4.55 9.06
N GLU A 422 17.98 -5.28 7.96
CA GLU A 422 17.05 -4.92 6.90
C GLU A 422 15.60 -5.25 7.29
N GLY A 423 14.84 -4.22 7.64
CA GLY A 423 13.37 -4.27 7.67
C GLY A 423 12.81 -4.38 6.26
N ARG A 424 12.01 -3.41 5.81
CA ARG A 424 11.43 -3.47 4.45
C ARG A 424 12.38 -3.04 3.31
N GLY A 425 13.61 -2.62 3.60
CA GLY A 425 14.66 -2.52 2.58
C GLY A 425 14.67 -1.26 1.72
N LEU A 426 15.69 -1.16 0.86
CA LEU A 426 15.93 0.04 0.05
C LEU A 426 14.82 0.31 -0.97
N LYS A 427 14.62 1.59 -1.28
CA LYS A 427 13.63 2.10 -2.25
C LYS A 427 12.19 1.65 -1.96
N LYS A 428 11.86 1.46 -0.69
CA LYS A 428 10.51 1.18 -0.16
C LYS A 428 10.02 2.33 0.72
N THR A 429 8.70 2.42 0.94
CA THR A 429 8.09 3.37 1.90
C THR A 429 8.31 2.96 3.37
N GLN A 430 8.26 3.91 4.32
CA GLN A 430 8.49 3.72 5.78
C GLN A 430 7.20 3.74 6.64
N ALA A 431 7.24 3.23 7.89
CA ALA A 431 6.12 3.28 8.88
C ALA A 431 6.31 4.45 9.81
N ALA A 432 7.53 4.53 10.32
CA ALA A 432 7.73 4.97 11.67
C ALA A 432 7.54 6.47 11.80
N GLN A 433 7.68 7.26 10.73
CA GLN A 433 7.51 8.71 10.72
C GLN A 433 6.33 9.18 9.83
N PRO A 434 5.10 9.32 10.34
CA PRO A 434 4.05 10.09 9.67
C PRO A 434 4.58 11.46 9.23
N GLY A 435 4.33 11.86 7.98
CA GLY A 435 4.91 13.06 7.36
C GLY A 435 6.34 12.90 6.79
N GLY A 436 7.11 11.89 7.20
CA GLY A 436 8.44 11.59 6.65
C GLY A 436 8.53 10.32 5.81
N ASN A 437 7.54 9.43 5.90
CA ASN A 437 7.63 8.02 5.47
C ASN A 437 7.98 7.74 4.00
N SER A 438 7.72 8.65 3.07
CA SER A 438 8.11 8.51 1.66
C SER A 438 9.39 9.25 1.29
N THR A 439 9.93 10.08 2.19
CA THR A 439 11.02 11.02 1.91
C THR A 439 12.26 10.83 2.78
N TYR A 440 12.15 10.21 3.95
CA TYR A 440 13.27 9.79 4.79
C TYR A 440 13.20 8.28 5.03
N TYR A 441 14.36 7.61 5.14
CA TYR A 441 14.44 6.24 5.66
C TYR A 441 14.19 6.21 7.17
N SER A 442 13.75 5.08 7.73
CA SER A 442 13.50 4.92 9.18
C SER A 442 14.48 3.92 9.81
N CYS A 443 15.10 4.31 10.91
CA CYS A 443 16.06 3.51 11.67
C CYS A 443 15.67 3.51 13.15
N THR A 444 14.98 2.47 13.59
CA THR A 444 14.64 2.25 15.00
C THR A 444 15.84 1.68 15.73
N LEU A 445 16.25 2.28 16.83
CA LEU A 445 17.25 1.71 17.74
C LEU A 445 16.56 0.65 18.60
N ALA A 446 17.12 -0.56 18.65
CA ALA A 446 16.67 -1.57 19.62
C ALA A 446 17.19 -1.23 21.02
N GLY A 447 16.50 -0.29 21.66
CA GLY A 447 16.72 0.26 22.99
C GLY A 447 15.52 1.12 23.38
N GLY A 448 15.19 1.13 24.67
CA GLY A 448 14.08 1.90 25.22
C GLY A 448 14.39 3.38 25.43
N PRO A 449 13.48 4.13 26.08
CA PRO A 449 13.62 5.59 26.24
C PRO A 449 14.70 5.97 27.27
N SER A 450 15.10 5.04 28.14
CA SER A 450 16.10 5.25 29.20
C SER A 450 17.44 4.56 28.92
N GLU A 451 17.50 3.63 27.98
CA GLU A 451 18.76 3.03 27.49
C GLU A 451 19.62 4.05 26.71
N ASP A 452 20.93 4.02 26.92
CA ASP A 452 21.89 4.76 26.09
C ASP A 452 22.27 3.93 24.85
N PRO A 453 22.22 4.49 23.63
CA PRO A 453 22.73 3.81 22.44
C PRO A 453 24.25 3.57 22.56
N SER A 454 24.70 2.34 22.34
CA SER A 454 26.12 1.97 22.41
C SER A 454 26.95 2.65 21.30
N VAL A 455 28.26 2.72 21.50
CA VAL A 455 29.22 3.23 20.50
C VAL A 455 29.06 2.49 19.17
N GLU A 456 28.94 1.17 19.21
CA GLU A 456 28.76 0.33 18.04
C GLU A 456 27.43 0.60 17.34
N GLN A 457 26.34 0.83 18.07
CA GLN A 457 25.03 1.18 17.51
C GLN A 457 25.06 2.54 16.82
N ILE A 458 25.69 3.53 17.46
CA ILE A 458 25.88 4.86 16.90
C ILE A 458 26.67 4.76 15.60
N GLU A 459 27.78 4.01 15.59
CA GLU A 459 28.59 3.78 14.40
C GLU A 459 27.84 3.00 13.31
N ALA A 460 26.99 2.03 13.65
CA ALA A 460 26.13 1.35 12.68
C ALA A 460 25.10 2.27 12.02
N VAL A 461 24.54 3.23 12.78
CA VAL A 461 23.66 4.27 12.23
C VAL A 461 24.44 5.22 11.32
N ARG A 462 25.68 5.60 11.68
CA ARG A 462 26.57 6.39 10.79
C ARG A 462 26.89 5.64 9.50
N GLN A 463 27.20 4.34 9.58
CA GLN A 463 27.46 3.50 8.40
C GLN A 463 26.22 3.36 7.52
N LEU A 464 25.05 3.07 8.09
CA LEU A 464 23.77 3.05 7.36
C LEU A 464 23.54 4.38 6.64
N ARG A 465 23.70 5.50 7.35
CA ARG A 465 23.54 6.83 6.78
C ARG A 465 24.52 7.11 5.64
N ALA A 466 25.81 6.81 5.82
CA ALA A 466 26.82 7.05 4.78
C ALA A 466 26.57 6.21 3.53
N TRP A 467 26.21 4.93 3.70
CA TRP A 467 25.82 4.06 2.58
C TRP A 467 24.55 4.56 1.88
N LEU A 468 23.54 5.02 2.63
CA LEU A 468 22.36 5.69 2.06
C LEU A 468 22.73 6.98 1.32
N MET A 469 23.69 7.76 1.81
CA MET A 469 24.12 9.00 1.13
C MET A 469 24.70 8.74 -0.26
N GLU A 470 25.42 7.63 -0.43
CA GLU A 470 25.91 7.18 -1.73
C GLU A 470 24.79 6.61 -2.64
N GLN A 471 23.62 6.28 -2.08
CA GLN A 471 22.37 6.04 -2.81
C GLN A 471 21.58 7.33 -3.09
N SER A 472 22.25 8.49 -3.11
CA SER A 472 21.68 9.83 -3.34
C SER A 472 20.66 10.29 -2.29
N VAL A 473 20.86 9.90 -1.02
CA VAL A 473 20.09 10.40 0.13
C VAL A 473 20.85 11.56 0.80
N ALA A 474 20.16 12.62 1.20
CA ALA A 474 20.78 13.72 1.92
C ALA A 474 21.27 13.27 3.31
N GLY A 475 22.39 13.83 3.78
CA GLY A 475 22.97 13.49 5.09
C GLY A 475 22.19 13.97 6.31
N THR A 476 20.93 14.39 6.17
CA THR A 476 20.09 14.84 7.29
C THR A 476 19.79 13.69 8.25
N VAL A 477 19.93 13.92 9.56
CA VAL A 477 19.36 13.06 10.59
C VAL A 477 18.29 13.84 11.36
N LYS A 478 17.20 13.15 11.71
CA LYS A 478 16.10 13.66 12.52
C LYS A 478 15.66 12.61 13.54
N GLY A 479 15.01 13.03 14.63
CA GLY A 479 14.22 12.13 15.47
C GLY A 479 12.78 12.07 14.97
N HIS A 480 12.01 11.05 15.37
CA HIS A 480 10.58 11.00 15.06
C HIS A 480 9.83 12.27 15.51
N ARG A 481 10.15 12.80 16.70
CA ARG A 481 9.58 14.07 17.20
C ARG A 481 9.92 15.33 16.39
N ASP A 482 10.80 15.25 15.38
CA ASP A 482 10.99 16.30 14.36
C ASP A 482 9.95 16.25 13.21
N PHE A 483 8.94 15.37 13.30
CA PHE A 483 7.85 15.20 12.34
C PHE A 483 6.44 15.27 12.96
N ILE A 484 6.23 14.67 14.14
CA ILE A 484 4.97 14.72 14.91
C ILE A 484 5.24 14.87 16.41
N SER A 485 4.24 15.26 17.19
CA SER A 485 4.36 15.24 18.67
C SER A 485 4.39 13.79 19.17
N THR A 486 5.52 13.37 19.75
CA THR A 486 5.74 12.01 20.28
C THR A 486 6.93 11.98 21.25
N SER A 487 6.98 11.00 22.15
CA SER A 487 8.16 10.71 22.97
C SER A 487 9.35 10.19 22.14
N CYS A 488 9.13 9.69 20.92
CA CYS A 488 10.16 9.08 20.09
C CYS A 488 11.15 10.13 19.51
N PRO A 489 12.48 9.94 19.56
CA PRO A 489 13.25 8.72 19.84
C PRO A 489 13.72 8.53 21.31
N GLY A 490 12.98 9.03 22.31
CA GLY A 490 13.49 9.14 23.68
C GLY A 490 14.49 10.29 23.82
N ASP A 491 14.71 10.80 25.03
CA ASP A 491 15.49 12.03 25.21
C ASP A 491 16.99 11.83 24.97
N LYS A 492 17.52 10.66 25.37
CA LYS A 492 18.93 10.27 25.15
C LYS A 492 19.30 10.21 23.68
N ALA A 493 18.61 9.38 22.88
CA ALA A 493 18.88 9.31 21.45
C ALA A 493 18.47 10.59 20.69
N TYR A 494 17.55 11.41 21.22
CA TYR A 494 17.25 12.72 20.64
C TYR A 494 18.37 13.74 20.88
N ALA A 495 19.06 13.69 22.02
CA ALA A 495 20.28 14.49 22.23
C ALA A 495 21.35 14.15 21.18
N LEU A 496 21.59 12.85 20.93
CA LEU A 496 22.53 12.36 19.89
C LEU A 496 22.09 12.69 18.43
N VAL A 497 20.83 13.07 18.23
CA VAL A 497 20.35 13.68 16.97
C VAL A 497 20.67 15.17 16.92
N LYS A 498 20.56 15.90 18.04
CA LYS A 498 20.75 17.36 18.11
C LYS A 498 22.20 17.81 18.20
N ASP A 499 23.06 17.07 18.89
CA ASP A 499 24.52 17.30 18.90
C ASP A 499 25.20 16.87 17.59
N GLY A 500 24.46 16.20 16.69
CA GLY A 500 24.94 15.76 15.39
C GLY A 500 25.72 14.44 15.41
N THR A 501 25.73 13.69 16.52
CA THR A 501 26.48 12.43 16.69
C THR A 501 26.19 11.40 15.60
N PHE A 502 24.93 11.21 15.21
CA PHE A 502 24.55 10.35 14.08
C PHE A 502 24.83 10.96 12.68
N SER A 503 25.11 12.27 12.62
CA SER A 503 25.42 13.01 11.37
C SER A 503 26.92 13.05 11.06
N LYS A 504 27.80 12.60 11.96
CA LYS A 504 29.24 12.48 11.68
C LYS A 504 29.53 11.31 10.71
N PRO A 505 30.64 11.30 9.97
CA PRO A 505 31.09 10.15 9.16
C PRO A 505 31.28 8.84 9.95
N PRO A 506 31.19 7.66 9.31
CA PRO A 506 31.67 6.40 9.89
C PRO A 506 33.11 6.53 10.38
N GLY A 507 33.40 6.06 11.60
CA GLY A 507 34.72 6.16 12.22
C GLY A 507 35.10 7.53 12.80
N SER A 508 34.24 8.56 12.73
CA SER A 508 34.41 9.83 13.47
C SER A 508 33.71 9.78 14.84
N GLY A 509 34.21 8.81 15.58
CA GLY A 509 33.67 8.11 16.74
C GLY A 509 34.05 6.64 16.55
N SER A 510 35.29 6.43 16.12
CA SER A 510 35.96 5.13 16.11
C SER A 510 36.52 4.89 17.49
N LEU A 511 36.95 3.65 17.74
CA LEU A 511 37.72 3.28 18.93
C LEU A 511 38.93 4.21 19.10
N GLU A 512 39.51 4.69 17.99
CA GLU A 512 40.57 5.70 18.01
C GLU A 512 40.05 7.07 18.51
N ASP A 513 38.98 7.59 17.90
CA ASP A 513 38.40 8.92 18.19
C ASP A 513 37.79 9.02 19.61
N ASP A 514 37.20 7.93 20.13
CA ASP A 514 36.68 7.85 21.50
C ASP A 514 37.80 7.78 22.55
N MET A 515 39.00 7.30 22.20
CA MET A 515 40.19 7.46 23.03
C MET A 515 40.88 8.82 22.82
N VAL A 516 40.79 9.45 21.65
CA VAL A 516 41.47 10.72 21.34
C VAL A 516 41.08 11.84 22.31
N GLY A 517 42.10 12.56 22.76
CA GLY A 517 41.96 13.64 23.72
C GLY A 517 41.88 13.19 25.18
N LEU A 518 41.78 11.88 25.46
CA LEU A 518 41.98 11.36 26.83
C LEU A 518 43.42 11.60 27.29
N ARG A 519 43.59 11.86 28.58
CA ARG A 519 44.88 12.17 29.22
C ARG A 519 44.87 11.81 30.71
N GLU A 520 46.05 11.79 31.30
CA GLU A 520 46.23 11.57 32.73
C GLU A 520 45.43 12.60 33.55
N GLY A 521 44.63 12.11 34.50
CA GLY A 521 43.65 12.90 35.27
C GLY A 521 42.22 12.93 34.74
N ASP A 522 41.94 12.40 33.53
CA ASP A 522 40.55 12.14 33.09
C ASP A 522 40.02 10.83 33.72
N SER A 523 38.68 10.69 33.85
CA SER A 523 38.05 9.46 34.36
C SER A 523 36.69 9.15 33.74
N GLY A 524 36.18 7.94 34.00
CA GLY A 524 34.86 7.44 33.56
C GLY A 524 34.92 6.40 32.43
N GLU A 525 33.78 6.12 31.80
CA GLU A 525 33.63 4.98 30.87
C GLU A 525 34.59 5.04 29.66
N ARG A 526 34.92 6.23 29.14
CA ARG A 526 35.93 6.38 28.06
C ARG A 526 37.33 5.90 28.50
N VAL A 527 37.66 6.04 29.78
CA VAL A 527 38.93 5.58 30.35
C VAL A 527 38.90 4.09 30.65
N LYS A 528 37.78 3.55 31.16
CA LYS A 528 37.61 2.08 31.28
C LYS A 528 37.77 1.39 29.93
N PHE A 529 37.25 2.00 28.87
CA PHE A 529 37.36 1.52 27.49
C PHE A 529 38.81 1.49 26.99
N LEU A 530 39.56 2.56 27.23
CA LEU A 530 41.01 2.61 26.99
C LEU A 530 41.75 1.51 27.78
N GLN A 531 41.44 1.34 29.07
CA GLN A 531 42.04 0.31 29.92
C GLN A 531 41.70 -1.11 29.44
N GLU A 532 40.45 -1.38 29.04
CA GLU A 532 40.05 -2.65 28.44
C GLU A 532 40.84 -2.97 27.17
N LEU A 533 41.00 -2.00 26.26
CA LEU A 533 41.77 -2.18 25.03
C LEU A 533 43.25 -2.46 25.33
N LEU A 534 43.84 -1.79 26.32
CA LEU A 534 45.22 -2.02 26.75
C LEU A 534 45.40 -3.40 27.39
N VAL A 535 44.50 -3.82 28.29
CA VAL A 535 44.53 -5.15 28.91
C VAL A 535 44.34 -6.26 27.87
N LYS A 536 43.40 -6.09 26.93
CA LYS A 536 43.16 -7.02 25.82
C LYS A 536 44.31 -7.04 24.80
N ALA A 537 45.11 -5.97 24.73
CA ALA A 537 46.38 -5.92 23.98
C ALA A 537 47.59 -6.48 24.77
N GLY A 538 47.41 -6.97 26.00
CA GLY A 538 48.47 -7.56 26.82
C GLY A 538 49.25 -6.58 27.72
N HIS A 539 48.78 -5.33 27.87
CA HIS A 539 49.41 -4.32 28.72
C HIS A 539 48.67 -4.19 30.06
N SER A 540 49.37 -4.45 31.16
CA SER A 540 48.83 -4.21 32.51
C SER A 540 48.67 -2.72 32.79
N VAL A 541 47.46 -2.33 33.21
CA VAL A 541 47.09 -0.97 33.63
C VAL A 541 47.23 -0.72 35.13
N GLY A 542 47.86 -1.65 35.87
CA GLY A 542 48.06 -1.57 37.32
C GLY A 542 47.29 -2.63 38.11
N GLU A 543 47.47 -2.65 39.44
CA GLU A 543 46.86 -3.64 40.33
C GLU A 543 45.34 -3.43 40.51
N SER A 544 44.85 -2.19 40.33
CA SER A 544 43.41 -1.87 40.31
C SER A 544 42.64 -2.54 39.17
N GLY A 545 43.33 -2.92 38.09
CA GLY A 545 42.69 -3.35 36.85
C GLY A 545 41.98 -2.19 36.14
N ILE A 546 40.76 -2.44 35.65
CA ILE A 546 39.94 -1.45 34.93
C ILE A 546 39.09 -0.69 35.95
N ASP A 547 39.69 0.32 36.58
CA ASP A 547 39.02 1.20 37.56
C ASP A 547 38.24 2.35 36.89
N GLY A 548 38.71 2.83 35.74
CA GLY A 548 38.19 3.98 35.02
C GLY A 548 38.89 5.30 35.31
N ASP A 549 40.04 5.28 35.98
CA ASP A 549 40.85 6.47 36.26
C ASP A 549 42.15 6.48 35.41
N TYR A 550 42.41 7.58 34.70
CA TYR A 550 43.62 7.71 33.88
C TYR A 550 44.77 8.15 34.79
N GLY A 551 45.26 7.22 35.61
CA GLY A 551 46.44 7.42 36.46
C GLY A 551 47.76 7.03 35.78
N PRO A 552 48.90 7.15 36.49
CA PRO A 552 50.24 6.84 35.96
C PRO A 552 50.40 5.42 35.41
N ALA A 553 49.62 4.46 35.91
CA ALA A 553 49.64 3.08 35.44
C ALA A 553 48.97 2.93 34.05
N THR A 554 47.83 3.60 33.83
CA THR A 554 47.21 3.76 32.51
C THR A 554 48.18 4.46 31.54
N SER A 555 48.83 5.55 31.96
CA SER A 555 49.85 6.26 31.15
C SER A 555 51.03 5.37 30.75
N LYS A 556 51.50 4.52 31.67
CA LYS A 556 52.58 3.55 31.40
C LYS A 556 52.15 2.47 30.42
N ALA A 557 50.92 1.96 30.53
CA ALA A 557 50.36 0.98 29.60
C ALA A 557 50.20 1.56 28.17
N VAL A 558 49.71 2.81 28.06
CA VAL A 558 49.63 3.55 26.79
C VAL A 558 51.01 3.70 26.13
N LEU A 559 52.03 4.08 26.90
CA LEU A 559 53.40 4.18 26.37
C LEU A 559 53.93 2.81 25.90
N ALA A 560 53.67 1.74 26.64
CA ALA A 560 54.08 0.39 26.24
C ALA A 560 53.44 -0.05 24.91
N ALA A 561 52.12 0.14 24.75
CA ALA A 561 51.40 -0.16 23.51
C ALA A 561 51.94 0.62 22.30
N ARG A 562 52.26 1.90 22.51
CA ARG A 562 52.87 2.75 21.47
C ARG A 562 54.26 2.25 21.09
N LYS A 563 55.09 1.85 22.06
CA LYS A 563 56.44 1.31 21.78
C LYS A 563 56.40 -0.04 21.08
N ALA A 564 55.40 -0.89 21.35
CA ALA A 564 55.21 -2.17 20.65
C ALA A 564 54.89 -2.00 19.14
N GLU A 565 54.26 -0.89 18.74
CA GLU A 565 54.10 -0.49 17.33
C GLU A 565 55.28 0.34 16.77
N GLY A 566 56.46 0.31 17.41
CA GLY A 566 57.66 1.01 16.94
C GLY A 566 57.61 2.54 17.06
N SER A 567 56.69 3.08 17.86
CA SER A 567 56.53 4.54 18.02
C SER A 567 57.78 5.18 18.64
N GLN A 568 58.34 6.16 17.94
CA GLN A 568 59.51 6.90 18.45
C GLN A 568 59.14 7.84 19.61
N GLN A 569 57.87 8.25 19.70
CA GLN A 569 57.34 9.10 20.78
C GLN A 569 57.52 8.44 22.16
N ASP A 570 57.79 9.25 23.17
CA ASP A 570 58.16 8.87 24.54
C ASP A 570 57.03 9.07 25.58
N PHE A 571 55.95 9.74 25.20
CA PHE A 571 54.80 10.00 26.07
C PHE A 571 53.68 8.94 25.98
N GLY A 572 53.00 8.71 27.11
CA GLY A 572 51.74 7.94 27.22
C GLY A 572 50.67 8.58 28.11
N ASP A 573 50.95 9.75 28.67
CA ASP A 573 50.05 10.59 29.48
C ASP A 573 48.88 11.22 28.71
N ARG A 574 48.80 11.00 27.39
CA ARG A 574 47.77 11.53 26.50
C ARG A 574 47.59 10.69 25.24
N ILE A 575 46.36 10.59 24.76
CA ILE A 575 46.01 9.92 23.51
C ILE A 575 45.88 10.95 22.37
N THR A 576 46.86 10.94 21.47
CA THR A 576 46.73 11.53 20.12
C THR A 576 46.19 10.48 19.16
N GLY A 577 45.70 10.87 17.97
CA GLY A 577 45.24 9.91 16.95
C GLY A 577 46.30 8.86 16.57
N ALA A 578 47.59 9.24 16.59
CA ALA A 578 48.69 8.31 16.40
C ALA A 578 48.86 7.31 17.56
N ALA A 579 48.61 7.71 18.81
CA ALA A 579 48.59 6.81 19.95
C ALA A 579 47.40 5.85 19.90
N ALA A 580 46.21 6.39 19.61
CA ALA A 580 44.96 5.64 19.53
C ALA A 580 45.04 4.52 18.47
N LYS A 581 45.53 4.86 17.28
CA LYS A 581 45.78 3.90 16.19
C LYS A 581 46.81 2.82 16.54
N GLN A 582 47.83 3.15 17.33
CA GLN A 582 48.84 2.18 17.76
C GLN A 582 48.25 1.16 18.76
N ILE A 583 47.50 1.64 19.76
CA ILE A 583 46.76 0.77 20.69
C ILE A 583 45.77 -0.13 19.93
N MET A 584 45.05 0.44 18.95
CA MET A 584 44.13 -0.34 18.12
C MET A 584 44.83 -1.38 17.25
N SER A 585 46.03 -1.12 16.75
CA SER A 585 46.78 -2.11 15.98
C SER A 585 47.26 -3.28 16.85
N GLN A 586 47.73 -3.01 18.07
CA GLN A 586 48.05 -4.05 19.05
C GLN A 586 46.81 -4.91 19.40
N PHE A 587 45.69 -4.26 19.73
CA PHE A 587 44.44 -4.95 20.04
C PHE A 587 43.98 -5.88 18.90
N ILE A 588 44.01 -5.41 17.65
CA ILE A 588 43.64 -6.23 16.47
C ILE A 588 44.60 -7.42 16.31
N LYS A 589 45.92 -7.21 16.46
CA LYS A 589 46.93 -8.28 16.35
C LYS A 589 46.83 -9.35 17.45
N ALA A 590 46.23 -9.02 18.60
CA ALA A 590 46.00 -9.97 19.69
C ALA A 590 44.74 -10.84 19.50
N HIS A 591 43.94 -10.60 18.46
CA HIS A 591 42.64 -11.26 18.23
C HIS A 591 42.50 -11.83 16.80
N ILE A 592 43.63 -12.15 16.15
CA ILE A 592 43.74 -12.84 14.84
C ILE A 592 44.66 -14.05 15.01
#